data_AF-A0A962WP18-F1
#
_entry.id   AF-A0A962WP18-F1
#
_cell.length_a   1.000
_cell.length_b   1.000
_cell.length_c   1.000
_cell.angle_alpha   90.00
_cell.angle_beta   90.00
_cell.angle_gamma   90.00
#
_symmetry.space_group_name_H-M   'P 1'
#
loop_
_entity.id
_entity.type
_entity.pdbx_description
1 polymer ?
#
loop_
_entity_poly.entity_id
_entity_poly.type
_entity_poly.pdbx_seq_one_letter_code
_entity_poly.pdbx_strand_id
1 'polypeptide(L)'
;MSAAAIVHAPRHPRRARVRRTLAAGLLLTTCGWLPAAPAEVTSIGDFPCTQWSARRGADDRVDAPQMWLAGFMTGLATGLRIDVLAITDAPAMFSWMDDFCREHPDELLSTGAGVLFNELVHRLPDTPPHLTAR
;
A
#
# COMPACT_ATOMS: atom_id res chain seq x y z
N MET A 1 -59.47 72.79 4.30
CA MET A 1 -58.17 73.00 4.96
C MET A 1 -57.93 71.81 5.89
N SER A 2 -56.70 71.29 5.88
CA SER A 2 -56.14 70.25 6.78
C SER A 2 -56.71 68.82 6.61
N ALA A 3 -55.96 67.73 6.76
CA ALA A 3 -54.55 67.36 6.66
C ALA A 3 -54.58 65.84 6.87
N ALA A 4 -54.31 65.02 5.85
CA ALA A 4 -54.20 63.57 6.03
C ALA A 4 -52.77 63.24 6.48
N ALA A 5 -52.63 62.77 7.72
CA ALA A 5 -51.36 62.35 8.29
C ALA A 5 -50.89 61.03 7.64
N ILE A 6 -49.68 61.05 7.08
CA ILE A 6 -48.99 59.89 6.55
C ILE A 6 -48.41 59.10 7.74
N VAL A 7 -49.02 57.97 8.08
CA VAL A 7 -48.46 57.00 9.04
C VAL A 7 -47.35 56.22 8.33
N HIS A 8 -46.10 56.48 8.72
CA HIS A 8 -44.94 55.69 8.30
C HIS A 8 -44.91 54.35 9.04
N ALA A 9 -45.05 53.23 8.32
CA ALA A 9 -44.78 51.91 8.86
C ALA A 9 -43.26 51.69 9.05
N PRO A 10 -42.80 51.08 10.16
CA PRO A 10 -41.39 50.77 10.35
C PRO A 10 -40.97 49.61 9.44
N ARG A 11 -39.96 49.85 8.60
CA ARG A 11 -39.28 48.79 7.83
C ARG A 11 -38.32 48.05 8.76
N HIS A 12 -38.66 46.86 9.21
CA HIS A 12 -37.71 45.96 9.88
C HIS A 12 -36.67 45.43 8.86
N PRO A 13 -35.37 45.65 9.06
CA PRO A 13 -34.34 45.07 8.20
C PRO A 13 -34.10 43.60 8.58
N ARG A 14 -34.88 42.68 8.00
CA ARG A 14 -34.72 41.22 8.20
C ARG A 14 -33.52 40.59 7.45
N ARG A 15 -32.63 41.37 6.84
CA ARG A 15 -31.68 40.84 5.83
C ARG A 15 -30.24 40.58 6.30
N ALA A 16 -29.86 40.88 7.54
CA ALA A 16 -28.45 40.82 7.94
C ALA A 16 -27.96 39.50 8.56
N ARG A 17 -28.84 38.59 9.00
CA ARG A 17 -28.41 37.41 9.80
C ARG A 17 -28.09 36.14 9.02
N VAL A 18 -28.52 36.01 7.77
CA VAL A 18 -28.39 34.73 7.03
C VAL A 18 -27.03 34.56 6.34
N ARG A 19 -26.25 35.63 6.16
CA ARG A 19 -25.06 35.60 5.29
C ARG A 19 -23.75 35.23 6.01
N ARG A 20 -23.75 35.10 7.34
CA ARG A 20 -22.52 34.81 8.13
C ARG A 20 -22.31 33.34 8.47
N THR A 21 -23.31 32.48 8.32
CA THR A 21 -23.21 31.05 8.69
C THR A 21 -22.66 30.14 7.59
N LEU A 22 -22.54 30.61 6.34
CA LEU A 22 -22.08 29.76 5.23
C LEU A 22 -20.55 29.69 5.09
N ALA A 23 -19.80 30.64 5.67
CA ALA A 23 -18.33 30.66 5.54
C ALA A 23 -17.61 29.69 6.51
N ALA A 24 -18.25 29.32 7.63
CA ALA A 24 -17.64 28.45 8.64
C ALA A 24 -17.78 26.95 8.33
N GLY A 25 -18.71 26.56 7.46
CA GLY A 25 -18.92 25.15 7.08
C GLY A 25 -17.92 24.64 6.03
N LEU A 26 -17.34 25.53 5.21
CA LEU A 26 -16.50 25.14 4.08
C LEU A 26 -15.04 24.86 4.47
N LEU A 27 -14.58 25.32 5.64
CA LEU A 27 -13.21 25.08 6.13
C LEU A 27 -13.06 23.76 6.89
N LEU A 28 -14.15 23.11 7.30
CA LEU A 28 -14.11 21.85 8.06
C LEU A 28 -14.13 20.60 7.18
N THR A 29 -14.39 20.73 5.87
CA THR A 29 -14.47 19.59 4.95
C THR A 29 -13.14 19.23 4.27
N THR A 30 -12.09 20.05 4.38
CA THR A 30 -10.79 19.77 3.74
C THR A 30 -9.86 18.88 4.57
N CYS A 31 -10.11 18.68 5.86
CA CYS A 31 -9.24 17.86 6.73
C CYS A 31 -9.57 16.35 6.76
N GLY A 32 -10.65 15.91 6.12
CA GLY A 32 -11.09 14.50 6.18
C GLY A 32 -10.48 13.57 5.13
N TRP A 33 -9.63 14.08 4.24
CA TRP A 33 -9.17 13.36 3.03
C TRP A 33 -7.65 13.19 2.97
N LEU A 34 -6.97 13.20 4.12
CA LEU A 34 -5.59 12.72 4.15
C LEU A 34 -5.62 11.20 3.98
N PRO A 35 -5.02 10.62 2.92
CA PRO A 35 -4.85 9.18 2.85
C PRO A 35 -4.05 8.77 4.10
N ALA A 36 -4.57 7.83 4.86
CA ALA A 36 -3.79 7.21 5.92
C ALA A 36 -2.53 6.63 5.27
N ALA A 37 -1.35 6.92 5.82
CA ALA A 37 -0.16 6.22 5.40
C ALA A 37 -0.42 4.71 5.59
N PRO A 38 -0.10 3.85 4.61
CA PRO A 38 -0.20 2.42 4.80
C PRO A 38 0.57 2.04 6.08
N ALA A 39 -0.09 1.28 6.96
CA ALA A 39 0.55 0.83 8.19
C ALA A 39 1.75 -0.04 7.82
N GLU A 40 2.93 0.32 8.33
CA GLU A 40 4.13 -0.48 8.16
C GLU A 40 3.94 -1.79 8.91
N VAL A 41 3.93 -2.91 8.17
CA VAL A 41 3.73 -4.23 8.75
C VAL A 41 5.09 -4.71 9.25
N THR A 42 5.29 -4.66 10.58
CA THR A 42 6.47 -5.28 11.17
C THR A 42 6.40 -6.79 11.01
N SER A 43 7.41 -7.36 10.36
CA SER A 43 7.49 -8.80 10.13
C SER A 43 8.53 -9.45 11.05
N ILE A 44 8.21 -10.62 11.59
CA ILE A 44 9.12 -11.38 12.45
C ILE A 44 9.99 -12.28 11.58
N GLY A 45 11.31 -12.22 11.81
CA GLY A 45 12.28 -12.99 11.04
C GLY A 45 12.57 -12.40 9.66
N ASP A 46 12.14 -11.16 9.41
CA ASP A 46 12.53 -10.44 8.20
C ASP A 46 14.01 -10.03 8.33
N PHE A 47 14.80 -10.48 7.37
CA PHE A 47 16.24 -10.31 7.42
C PHE A 47 16.64 -9.08 6.57
N PRO A 48 17.64 -8.31 6.99
CA PRO A 48 18.22 -7.28 6.12
C PRO A 48 19.00 -7.92 4.97
N CYS A 49 19.04 -7.26 3.82
CA CYS A 49 19.76 -7.71 2.63
C CYS A 49 21.25 -7.92 2.87
N THR A 50 21.88 -7.12 3.74
CA THR A 50 23.26 -7.37 4.20
C THR A 50 23.44 -8.76 4.82
N GLN A 51 22.46 -9.25 5.60
CA GLN A 51 22.52 -10.58 6.20
C GLN A 51 22.27 -11.69 5.18
N TRP A 52 21.37 -11.45 4.21
CA TRP A 52 21.16 -12.36 3.07
C TRP A 52 22.48 -12.57 2.31
N SER A 53 23.10 -11.48 1.84
CA SER A 53 24.34 -11.56 1.05
C SER A 53 25.48 -12.22 1.81
N ALA A 54 25.60 -11.96 3.12
CA ALA A 54 26.62 -12.60 3.96
C ALA A 54 26.45 -14.13 4.07
N ARG A 55 25.21 -14.63 4.04
CA ARG A 55 24.88 -16.05 4.24
C ARG A 55 24.80 -16.85 2.96
N ARG A 56 24.43 -16.23 1.83
CA ARG A 56 24.34 -16.91 0.53
C ARG A 56 25.65 -17.53 0.04
N GLY A 57 26.79 -17.03 0.53
CA GLY A 57 28.12 -17.61 0.28
C GLY A 57 28.62 -18.60 1.34
N ALA A 58 27.84 -18.85 2.40
CA ALA A 58 28.18 -19.78 3.47
C ALA A 58 27.63 -21.18 3.16
N ASP A 59 28.39 -22.22 3.47
CA ASP A 59 28.03 -23.63 3.22
C ASP A 59 27.10 -24.18 4.34
N ASP A 60 26.13 -23.39 4.75
CA ASP A 60 25.20 -23.71 5.84
C ASP A 60 24.11 -24.67 5.37
N ARG A 61 23.90 -25.77 6.10
CA ARG A 61 22.90 -26.81 5.76
C ARG A 61 21.45 -26.33 5.79
N VAL A 62 21.15 -25.26 6.53
CA VAL A 62 19.82 -24.65 6.62
C VAL A 62 20.00 -23.13 6.65
N ASP A 63 19.64 -22.47 5.54
CA ASP A 63 19.72 -21.01 5.45
C ASP A 63 18.38 -20.38 5.86
N ALA A 64 18.31 -19.87 7.09
CA ALA A 64 17.10 -19.31 7.67
C ALA A 64 16.46 -18.19 6.79
N PRO A 65 17.23 -17.22 6.25
CA PRO A 65 16.74 -16.26 5.25
C PRO A 65 16.04 -16.88 4.02
N GLN A 66 16.60 -17.94 3.43
CA GLN A 66 15.99 -18.62 2.28
C GLN A 66 14.67 -19.28 2.64
N MET A 67 14.64 -19.99 3.78
CA MET A 67 13.42 -20.62 4.28
C MET A 67 12.34 -19.58 4.60
N TRP A 68 12.74 -18.46 5.20
CA TRP A 68 11.84 -17.37 5.50
C TRP A 68 11.28 -16.73 4.22
N LEU A 69 12.11 -16.43 3.22
CA LEU A 69 11.68 -15.87 1.95
C LEU A 69 10.70 -16.79 1.21
N ALA A 70 10.99 -18.09 1.16
CA ALA A 70 10.09 -19.07 0.54
C ALA A 70 8.72 -19.11 1.25
N GLY A 71 8.73 -19.10 2.59
CA GLY A 71 7.50 -19.02 3.39
C GLY A 71 6.73 -17.72 3.19
N PHE A 72 7.42 -16.59 3.16
CA PHE A 72 6.82 -15.27 2.93
C PHE A 72 6.12 -15.20 1.57
N MET A 73 6.79 -15.66 0.50
CA MET A 73 6.21 -15.70 -0.85
C MET A 73 5.01 -16.65 -0.93
N THR A 74 5.06 -17.79 -0.24
CA THR A 74 3.91 -18.71 -0.11
C THR A 74 2.74 -18.03 0.61
N GLY A 75 3.03 -17.27 1.67
CA GLY A 75 2.06 -16.48 2.42
C GLY A 75 1.39 -15.40 1.57
N LEU A 76 2.16 -14.65 0.77
CA LEU A 76 1.63 -13.68 -0.18
C LEU A 76 0.73 -14.33 -1.22
N ALA A 77 1.21 -15.39 -1.88
CA ALA A 77 0.44 -16.11 -2.91
C ALA A 77 -0.88 -16.65 -2.35
N THR A 78 -0.84 -17.25 -1.16
CA THR A 78 -2.01 -17.79 -0.47
C THR A 78 -2.97 -16.69 -0.02
N GLY A 79 -2.45 -15.64 0.63
CA GLY A 79 -3.25 -14.54 1.18
C GLY A 79 -3.94 -13.71 0.10
N LEU A 80 -3.29 -13.50 -1.04
CA LEU A 80 -3.83 -12.76 -2.17
C LEU A 80 -4.61 -13.64 -3.16
N ARG A 81 -4.54 -14.97 -3.02
CA ARG A 81 -5.11 -15.96 -3.95
C ARG A 81 -4.60 -15.76 -5.38
N ILE A 82 -3.31 -15.50 -5.53
CA ILE A 82 -2.62 -15.37 -6.81
C ILE A 82 -1.44 -16.34 -6.84
N ASP A 83 -1.49 -17.33 -7.73
CA ASP A 83 -0.51 -18.41 -7.80
C ASP A 83 0.73 -18.02 -8.61
N VAL A 84 1.45 -16.98 -8.16
CA VAL A 84 2.71 -16.55 -8.77
C VAL A 84 3.82 -17.61 -8.67
N LEU A 85 3.69 -18.55 -7.73
CA LEU A 85 4.67 -19.61 -7.52
C LEU A 85 4.53 -20.76 -8.54
N ALA A 86 3.45 -20.81 -9.32
CA ALA A 86 3.32 -21.75 -10.43
C ALA A 86 4.26 -21.45 -11.61
N ILE A 87 4.85 -20.26 -11.68
CA ILE A 87 5.70 -19.82 -12.81
C ILE A 87 7.15 -19.52 -12.40
N THR A 88 7.55 -19.85 -11.17
CA THR A 88 8.91 -19.69 -10.66
C THR A 88 9.25 -20.83 -9.71
N ASP A 89 10.53 -20.99 -9.36
CA ASP A 89 10.97 -21.91 -8.32
C ASP A 89 11.84 -21.18 -7.26
N ALA A 90 12.18 -21.91 -6.20
CA ALA A 90 12.98 -21.34 -5.10
C ALA A 90 14.39 -20.90 -5.56
N PRO A 91 15.16 -21.69 -6.34
CA PRO A 91 16.45 -21.22 -6.87
C PRO A 91 16.36 -19.93 -7.68
N ALA A 92 15.36 -19.79 -8.57
CA ALA A 92 15.16 -18.58 -9.36
C ALA A 92 14.80 -17.38 -8.48
N MET A 93 13.91 -17.58 -7.49
CA MET A 93 13.58 -16.53 -6.51
C MET A 93 14.81 -16.10 -5.71
N PHE A 94 15.65 -17.04 -5.27
CA PHE A 94 16.85 -16.73 -4.50
C PHE A 94 17.88 -16.01 -5.34
N SER A 95 18.07 -16.41 -6.60
CA SER A 95 18.95 -15.69 -7.53
C SER A 95 18.45 -14.27 -7.78
N TRP A 96 17.14 -14.07 -7.95
CA TRP A 96 16.57 -12.73 -8.10
C TRP A 96 16.81 -11.89 -6.83
N MET A 97 16.66 -12.50 -5.65
CA MET A 97 16.92 -11.82 -4.38
C MET A 97 18.40 -11.49 -4.19
N ASP A 98 19.32 -12.32 -4.70
CA ASP A 98 20.76 -12.03 -4.72
C ASP A 98 21.04 -10.71 -5.45
N ASP A 99 20.39 -10.50 -6.61
CA ASP A 99 20.52 -9.26 -7.39
C ASP A 99 19.89 -8.06 -6.70
N PHE A 100 18.67 -8.23 -6.17
CA PHE A 100 17.98 -7.18 -5.41
C PHE A 100 18.83 -6.72 -4.21
N CYS A 101 19.30 -7.65 -3.38
CA CYS A 101 20.06 -7.31 -2.18
C CYS A 101 21.45 -6.75 -2.49
N ARG A 102 22.05 -7.07 -3.64
CA ARG A 102 23.28 -6.44 -4.11
C ARG A 102 23.08 -4.95 -4.42
N GLU A 103 21.90 -4.57 -4.92
CA GLU A 103 21.56 -3.19 -5.31
C GLU A 103 20.94 -2.40 -4.16
N HIS A 104 20.34 -3.09 -3.18
CA HIS A 104 19.61 -2.52 -2.06
C HIS A 104 20.06 -3.12 -0.71
N PRO A 105 21.31 -2.88 -0.26
CA PRO A 105 21.87 -3.55 0.92
C PRO A 105 21.14 -3.20 2.24
N ASP A 106 20.57 -2.01 2.33
CA ASP A 106 19.89 -1.52 3.54
C ASP A 106 18.39 -1.91 3.61
N GLU A 107 17.87 -2.58 2.57
CA GLU A 107 16.49 -3.03 2.52
C GLU A 107 16.27 -4.36 3.26
N LEU A 108 15.02 -4.64 3.58
CA LEU A 108 14.57 -5.92 4.12
C LEU A 108 14.21 -6.90 3.00
N LEU A 109 14.27 -8.20 3.30
CA LEU A 109 13.84 -9.24 2.36
C LEU A 109 12.36 -9.13 2.00
N SER A 110 11.49 -8.69 2.93
CA SER A 110 10.09 -8.42 2.61
C SER A 110 9.91 -7.37 1.51
N THR A 111 10.73 -6.31 1.50
CA THR A 111 10.70 -5.27 0.45
C THR A 111 10.99 -5.90 -0.90
N GLY A 112 12.11 -6.62 -1.03
CA GLY A 112 12.48 -7.31 -2.26
C GLY A 112 11.44 -8.35 -2.70
N ALA A 113 10.91 -9.12 -1.75
CA ALA A 113 9.89 -10.12 -2.03
C ALA A 113 8.60 -9.50 -2.56
N GLY A 114 8.20 -8.34 -2.04
CA GLY A 114 7.06 -7.58 -2.56
C GLY A 114 7.27 -7.11 -4.00
N VAL A 115 8.47 -6.63 -4.32
CA VAL A 115 8.85 -6.24 -5.70
C VAL A 115 8.80 -7.46 -6.63
N LEU A 116 9.46 -8.55 -6.25
CA LEU A 116 9.46 -9.81 -7.02
C LEU A 116 8.04 -10.35 -7.22
N PHE A 117 7.22 -10.37 -6.18
CA PHE A 117 5.83 -10.81 -6.27
C PHE A 117 5.07 -9.99 -7.31
N ASN A 118 5.20 -8.66 -7.27
CA ASN A 118 4.57 -7.79 -8.26
C ASN A 118 5.09 -8.05 -9.68
N GLU A 119 6.39 -8.26 -9.87
CA GLU A 119 6.94 -8.64 -11.19
C GLU A 119 6.34 -9.96 -11.70
N LEU A 120 6.22 -10.97 -10.84
CA LEU A 120 5.65 -12.25 -11.20
C LEU A 120 4.17 -12.14 -11.53
N VAL A 121 3.40 -11.31 -10.82
CA VAL A 121 1.99 -11.03 -11.15
C VAL A 121 1.87 -10.53 -12.59
N HIS A 122 2.75 -9.63 -13.04
CA HIS A 122 2.74 -9.11 -14.41
C HIS A 122 3.19 -10.13 -15.47
N ARG A 123 3.83 -11.23 -15.04
CA ARG A 123 4.31 -12.32 -15.90
C ARG A 123 3.35 -13.51 -15.94
N LEU A 124 2.29 -13.50 -15.14
CA LEU A 124 1.31 -14.59 -15.16
C LEU A 124 0.66 -14.69 -16.55
N PRO A 125 0.50 -15.90 -17.09
CA PRO A 125 -0.21 -16.11 -18.33
C PRO A 125 -1.71 -15.83 -18.16
N ASP A 126 -2.36 -15.35 -19.22
CA ASP A 126 -3.82 -15.13 -19.27
C ASP A 126 -4.63 -16.42 -19.03
N THR A 127 -4.03 -17.57 -19.34
CA THR A 127 -4.60 -18.89 -19.03
C THR A 127 -3.92 -19.46 -17.79
N PRO A 128 -4.67 -19.87 -16.75
CA PRO A 128 -4.09 -20.41 -15.52
C PRO A 128 -3.14 -21.58 -15.79
N PRO A 129 -1.91 -21.61 -15.23
CA PRO A 129 -0.91 -22.63 -15.50
C PRO A 129 -1.38 -24.07 -15.22
N HIS A 130 -2.26 -24.25 -14.23
CA HIS A 130 -2.84 -25.55 -13.88
C HIS A 130 -3.81 -26.10 -14.93
N LEU A 131 -4.22 -25.29 -15.92
CA LEU A 131 -5.09 -25.72 -17.02
C LEU A 131 -4.33 -26.02 -18.32
N THR A 132 -3.07 -25.59 -18.43
CA THR A 132 -2.24 -25.79 -19.64
C THR A 132 -1.43 -27.09 -19.63
N ALA A 133 -1.28 -27.75 -18.48
CA ALA A 133 -0.56 -29.02 -18.35
C ALA A 133 -1.50 -30.22 -18.57
N ARG A 134 -1.90 -30.49 -19.81
CA ARG A 134 -2.54 -31.75 -20.26
C ARG A 134 -1.86 -32.32 -21.49
#